data_AF-A0AAN8PSH9-F1
#
_entry.id   AF-A0AAN8PSH9-F1
#
_cell.length_a   1.000
_cell.length_b   1.000
_cell.length_c   1.000
_cell.angle_alpha   90.00
_cell.angle_beta   90.00
_cell.angle_gamma   90.00
#
_symmetry.space_group_name_H-M   'P 1'
#
loop_
_entity.id
_entity.type
_entity.pdbx_description
1 polymer ?
#
loop_
_entity_poly.entity_id
_entity_poly.type
_entity_poly.pdbx_seq_one_letter_code
_entity_poly.pdbx_strand_id
1 'polypeptide(L)'
;MTGNFLCFQACSEFYELAEVNGRRWQKMLQHEHDQRLKLEEMVEQLAKDQASLENKARKSFHQPTQNPGSNPSDDEDFFDALDHQVEDEFKVALPPKPEKLHRTDSDFSMESYNTNDVSSESESENTISEARVFTAKTDSPQKTQKEILKSEHKRTSSQDKLKVRQLTSVDSLNAGSELVSPKRVRRTRIPERPNYSLNLWSIMKNCIGKELSKIPMPVNFSEPLSMLQRITEEFEYADCLEKAVRCDDSAEQMAWVAAFTISAFSTTLLRTGKPFNPLLGETYECDRLDDLGWRNIAEQVSHHPPALAMHTEGRGWTCWQEFTMTSKFRGKYLQIIPLGIAHLIFHKTGNHYTWRKVTTTVHNIIVGKLWVDNHGEMDITNHKNGDKCHLKYSAYSYFSRETPRKVTGVITDSTNKPKWVLTGTWDSQMEGAQILHVEESNKGKPVFETGPHKVLWKCRPLPPGSEKYYNFTSLAVQLNEPEDGVAPTDSRLRPDQRLMEDGKWDESNNSKLLLEEKQRASRRKREAEAEKAAAEGRDYPPYSATWFKKEKDPITGNQIHQFTGKYWNCKSRQDWSSCPDIFL
;
A
#
# COMPACT_ATOMS: atom_id res chain seq x y z
N MET A 1 -76.56 -11.59 -18.15
CA MET A 1 -76.33 -11.56 -16.68
C MET A 1 -75.22 -12.50 -16.20
N THR A 2 -74.63 -13.35 -17.04
CA THR A 2 -73.63 -14.36 -16.63
C THR A 2 -72.17 -13.89 -16.63
N GLY A 3 -71.80 -12.89 -17.45
CA GLY A 3 -70.41 -12.39 -17.54
C GLY A 3 -69.94 -11.57 -16.34
N ASN A 4 -70.83 -10.77 -15.73
CA ASN A 4 -70.47 -9.97 -14.54
C ASN A 4 -70.27 -10.85 -13.30
N PHE A 5 -71.00 -11.95 -13.17
CA PHE A 5 -70.92 -12.85 -12.01
C PHE A 5 -69.56 -13.57 -11.94
N LEU A 6 -69.04 -14.03 -13.08
CA LEU A 6 -67.72 -14.66 -13.19
C LEU A 6 -66.56 -13.69 -12.90
N CYS A 7 -66.69 -12.43 -13.29
CA CYS A 7 -65.69 -11.40 -13.01
C CYS A 7 -65.64 -11.07 -11.51
N PHE A 8 -66.79 -10.94 -10.85
CA PHE A 8 -66.84 -10.72 -9.40
C PHE A 8 -66.28 -11.91 -8.61
N GLN A 9 -66.56 -13.15 -9.05
CA GLN A 9 -66.01 -14.36 -8.43
C GLN A 9 -64.46 -14.38 -8.53
N ALA A 10 -63.91 -14.14 -9.72
CA ALA A 10 -62.46 -14.14 -9.94
C ALA A 10 -61.73 -13.02 -9.18
N CYS A 11 -62.34 -11.83 -9.07
CA CYS A 11 -61.79 -10.74 -8.27
C CYS A 11 -61.81 -11.07 -6.77
N SER A 12 -62.85 -11.74 -6.27
CA SER A 12 -62.92 -12.20 -4.88
C SER A 12 -61.84 -13.25 -4.58
N GLU A 13 -61.66 -14.24 -5.45
CA GLU A 13 -60.62 -15.26 -5.31
C GLU A 13 -59.21 -14.67 -5.36
N PHE A 14 -58.96 -13.68 -6.24
CA PHE A 14 -57.69 -12.99 -6.30
C PHE A 14 -57.42 -12.15 -5.04
N TYR A 15 -58.45 -11.48 -4.51
CA TYR A 15 -58.34 -10.70 -3.28
C TYR A 15 -58.00 -11.60 -2.08
N GLU A 16 -58.69 -12.73 -1.92
CA GLU A 16 -58.40 -13.70 -0.87
C GLU A 16 -56.99 -14.28 -0.99
N LEU A 17 -56.56 -14.63 -2.20
CA LEU A 17 -55.21 -15.14 -2.45
C LEU A 17 -54.13 -14.08 -2.13
N ALA A 18 -54.38 -12.82 -2.49
CA ALA A 18 -53.49 -11.71 -2.18
C ALA A 18 -53.41 -11.44 -0.68
N GLU A 19 -54.52 -11.53 0.05
CA GLU A 19 -54.58 -11.32 1.50
C GLU A 19 -53.87 -12.46 2.27
N VAL A 20 -54.06 -13.71 1.84
CA VAL A 20 -53.37 -14.88 2.42
C VAL A 20 -51.87 -14.80 2.16
N ASN A 21 -51.45 -14.47 0.94
CA ASN A 21 -50.05 -14.29 0.61
C ASN A 21 -49.45 -13.10 1.36
N GLY A 22 -50.13 -11.96 1.44
CA GLY A 22 -49.69 -10.77 2.18
C GLY A 22 -49.40 -11.09 3.66
N ARG A 23 -50.29 -11.84 4.31
CA ARG A 23 -50.08 -12.32 5.69
C ARG A 23 -48.88 -13.27 5.81
N ARG A 24 -48.65 -14.13 4.81
CA ARG A 24 -47.49 -15.03 4.77
C ARG A 24 -46.18 -14.28 4.59
N TRP A 25 -46.16 -13.26 3.73
CA TRP A 25 -45.01 -12.39 3.51
C TRP A 25 -44.68 -11.57 4.76
N GLN A 26 -45.68 -11.00 5.44
CA GLN A 26 -45.45 -10.31 6.73
C GLN A 26 -44.86 -11.23 7.79
N LYS A 27 -45.36 -12.46 7.93
CA LYS A 27 -44.76 -13.43 8.87
C LYS A 27 -43.32 -13.80 8.51
N MET A 28 -43.01 -13.92 7.21
CA MET A 28 -41.65 -14.23 6.75
C MET A 28 -40.69 -13.06 7.00
N LEU A 29 -41.13 -11.82 6.74
CA LEU A 29 -40.36 -10.61 7.05
C LEU A 29 -40.13 -10.44 8.55
N GLN A 30 -41.14 -10.70 9.36
CA GLN A 30 -41.01 -10.66 10.81
C GLN A 30 -40.03 -11.73 11.30
N HIS A 31 -40.08 -12.94 10.73
CA HIS A 31 -39.15 -14.01 11.06
C HIS A 31 -37.70 -13.67 10.68
N GLU A 32 -37.46 -13.09 9.50
CA GLU A 32 -36.12 -12.60 9.12
C GLU A 32 -35.63 -11.47 10.03
N HIS A 33 -36.51 -10.53 10.39
CA HIS A 33 -36.17 -9.45 11.31
C HIS A 33 -35.79 -9.98 12.70
N ASP A 34 -36.56 -10.92 13.24
CA ASP A 34 -36.29 -11.56 14.53
C ASP A 34 -35.00 -12.42 14.48
N GLN A 35 -34.72 -13.09 13.36
CA GLN A 35 -33.45 -13.80 13.17
C GLN A 35 -32.26 -12.85 13.14
N ARG A 36 -32.40 -11.71 12.46
CA ARG A 36 -31.34 -10.69 12.40
C ARG A 36 -31.06 -10.08 13.77
N LEU A 37 -32.10 -9.76 14.56
CA LEU A 37 -31.94 -9.26 15.93
C LEU A 37 -31.22 -10.29 16.83
N LYS A 38 -31.61 -11.57 16.76
CA LYS A 38 -30.91 -12.64 17.50
C LYS A 38 -29.45 -12.79 17.09
N LEU A 39 -29.14 -12.63 15.80
CA LEU A 39 -27.77 -12.66 15.31
C LEU A 39 -26.97 -11.44 15.80
N GLU A 40 -27.56 -10.25 15.81
CA GLU A 40 -26.94 -9.04 16.35
C GLU A 40 -26.65 -9.19 17.86
N GLU A 41 -27.61 -9.70 18.65
CA GLU A 41 -27.41 -10.01 20.08
C GLU A 41 -26.31 -11.07 20.31
N MET A 42 -26.29 -12.13 19.50
CA MET A 42 -25.28 -13.19 19.62
C MET A 42 -23.88 -12.66 19.30
N VAL A 43 -23.75 -11.80 18.29
CA VAL A 43 -22.47 -11.15 17.94
C VAL A 43 -22.03 -10.21 19.06
N GLU A 44 -22.94 -9.46 19.67
CA GLU A 44 -22.62 -8.59 20.81
C GLU A 44 -22.18 -9.40 22.04
N GLN A 45 -22.85 -10.51 22.33
CA GLN A 45 -22.48 -11.41 23.42
C GLN A 45 -21.10 -12.04 23.17
N LEU A 46 -20.83 -12.52 21.95
CA LEU A 46 -19.52 -13.04 21.57
C LEU A 46 -18.42 -11.98 21.69
N ALA A 47 -18.71 -10.72 21.33
CA ALA A 47 -17.75 -9.63 21.49
C ALA A 47 -17.45 -9.33 22.98
N LYS A 48 -18.47 -9.37 23.85
CA LYS A 48 -18.30 -9.22 25.32
C LYS A 48 -17.51 -10.39 25.91
N ASP A 49 -17.80 -11.61 25.50
CA ASP A 49 -17.11 -12.81 25.96
C ASP A 49 -15.64 -12.81 25.50
N GLN A 50 -15.37 -12.39 24.26
CA GLN A 50 -14.03 -12.19 23.72
C GLN A 50 -13.23 -11.16 24.55
N ALA A 51 -13.81 -10.00 24.85
CA ALA A 51 -13.16 -8.97 25.67
C ALA A 51 -12.88 -9.45 27.10
N SER A 52 -13.80 -10.24 27.67
CA SER A 52 -13.65 -10.88 28.98
C SER A 52 -12.52 -11.92 28.99
N LEU A 53 -12.43 -12.75 27.94
CA LEU A 53 -11.36 -13.73 27.77
C LEU A 53 -10.00 -13.06 27.57
N GLU A 54 -9.93 -11.99 26.78
CA GLU A 54 -8.69 -11.21 26.58
C GLU A 54 -8.22 -10.56 27.90
N ASN A 55 -9.14 -10.05 28.71
CA ASN A 55 -8.80 -9.50 30.04
C ASN A 55 -8.38 -10.60 31.03
N LYS A 56 -9.00 -11.79 31.00
CA LYS A 56 -8.59 -12.93 31.83
C LYS A 56 -7.22 -13.46 31.42
N ALA A 57 -6.95 -13.57 30.12
CA ALA A 57 -5.64 -13.95 29.60
C ALA A 57 -4.56 -12.96 30.02
N ARG A 58 -4.81 -11.65 29.92
CA ARG A 58 -3.90 -10.61 30.43
C ARG A 58 -3.58 -10.75 31.92
N LYS A 59 -4.57 -11.13 32.74
CA LYS A 59 -4.40 -11.35 34.18
C LYS A 59 -3.66 -12.66 34.50
N SER A 60 -3.81 -13.71 33.71
CA SER A 60 -3.06 -14.97 33.91
C SER A 60 -1.58 -14.85 33.59
N PHE A 61 -1.17 -13.89 32.76
CA PHE A 61 0.25 -13.60 32.49
C PHE A 61 0.96 -12.84 33.63
N HIS A 62 0.26 -12.43 34.70
CA HIS A 62 0.83 -11.66 35.82
C HIS A 62 0.83 -12.41 37.17
N GLN A 63 0.72 -13.74 37.19
CA GLN A 63 0.91 -14.51 38.43
C GLN A 63 2.33 -15.13 38.50
N PRO A 64 3.10 -14.90 39.59
CA PRO A 64 4.37 -15.57 39.80
C PRO A 64 4.14 -16.95 40.44
N THR A 65 4.44 -18.03 39.73
CA THR A 65 4.49 -19.38 40.30
C THR A 65 5.93 -19.79 40.58
N GLN A 66 6.21 -20.05 41.85
CA GLN A 66 7.46 -20.60 42.37
C GLN A 66 7.70 -22.03 41.86
N ASN A 67 8.93 -22.33 41.43
CA ASN A 67 9.45 -23.68 41.20
C ASN A 67 10.10 -24.24 42.48
N PRO A 68 10.23 -25.58 42.62
CA PRO A 68 11.57 -26.15 42.46
C PRO A 68 11.62 -27.57 41.83
N GLY A 69 12.70 -27.88 41.07
CA GLY A 69 13.24 -29.26 41.00
C GLY A 69 13.81 -29.83 39.68
N SER A 70 15.07 -29.48 39.35
CA SER A 70 16.17 -30.32 38.80
C SER A 70 16.20 -30.95 37.37
N ASN A 71 17.15 -30.43 36.57
CA ASN A 71 18.26 -31.10 35.81
C ASN A 71 18.13 -31.56 34.33
N PRO A 72 19.24 -31.58 33.55
CA PRO A 72 19.44 -30.68 32.40
C PRO A 72 19.64 -31.38 31.03
N SER A 73 19.47 -30.63 29.93
CA SER A 73 20.05 -30.94 28.61
C SER A 73 19.92 -29.75 27.65
N ASP A 74 21.08 -29.26 27.20
CA ASP A 74 21.44 -28.53 25.97
C ASP A 74 20.38 -27.74 25.20
N ASP A 75 20.56 -26.43 25.24
CA ASP A 75 20.63 -25.45 24.15
C ASP A 75 20.20 -24.10 24.74
N GLU A 76 20.94 -23.04 24.42
CA GLU A 76 20.59 -21.60 24.42
C GLU A 76 21.82 -20.77 24.79
N ASP A 77 22.61 -20.39 23.77
CA ASP A 77 23.58 -19.32 23.88
C ASP A 77 22.85 -17.98 24.03
N PHE A 78 22.82 -17.58 25.30
CA PHE A 78 22.69 -16.28 25.92
C PHE A 78 22.60 -15.03 25.03
N PHE A 79 21.48 -14.34 25.25
CA PHE A 79 21.24 -12.92 25.01
C PHE A 79 22.24 -12.04 25.77
N ASP A 80 22.74 -10.98 25.12
CA ASP A 80 23.16 -9.78 25.84
C ASP A 80 22.59 -8.54 25.13
N ALA A 81 21.45 -8.08 25.63
CA ALA A 81 20.99 -6.72 25.43
C ALA A 81 20.44 -6.24 26.76
N LEU A 82 21.28 -5.47 27.45
CA LEU A 82 20.96 -4.66 28.61
C LEU A 82 19.58 -4.03 28.45
N ASP A 83 18.66 -4.43 29.31
CA ASP A 83 17.35 -3.82 29.46
C ASP A 83 17.56 -2.44 30.10
N HIS A 84 17.84 -1.44 29.26
CA HIS A 84 17.68 -0.05 29.67
C HIS A 84 16.18 0.22 29.74
N GLN A 85 15.62 -0.04 30.92
CA GLN A 85 14.40 0.58 31.40
C GLN A 85 14.60 2.10 31.37
N VAL A 86 14.00 2.75 30.38
CA VAL A 86 13.68 4.17 30.46
C VAL A 86 12.18 4.23 30.70
N GLU A 87 11.81 4.25 31.97
CA GLU A 87 10.62 4.99 32.39
C GLU A 87 10.89 6.46 32.07
N ASP A 88 10.21 7.02 31.09
CA ASP A 88 10.09 8.47 30.98
C ASP A 88 8.63 8.84 30.77
N GLU A 89 8.06 9.31 31.87
CA GLU A 89 6.96 10.24 31.96
C GLU A 89 7.29 11.49 31.13
N PHE A 90 6.81 11.57 29.88
CA PHE A 90 6.97 12.80 29.08
C PHE A 90 5.77 13.73 29.26
N LYS A 91 5.83 14.58 30.30
CA LYS A 91 5.19 15.90 30.26
C LYS A 91 6.22 16.92 29.79
N VAL A 92 6.00 17.51 28.62
CA VAL A 92 6.62 18.78 28.24
C VAL A 92 5.55 19.70 27.66
N ALA A 93 5.21 20.72 28.46
CA ALA A 93 4.61 21.96 27.98
C ALA A 93 5.70 22.81 27.30
N LEU A 94 5.29 23.54 26.26
CA LEU A 94 6.09 24.39 25.38
C LEU A 94 6.99 25.40 26.13
N PRO A 95 8.15 25.79 25.58
CA PRO A 95 8.72 27.10 25.84
C PRO A 95 8.12 28.18 24.89
N PRO A 96 7.89 29.40 25.39
CA PRO A 96 7.21 30.49 24.68
C PRO A 96 8.13 31.26 23.70
N LYS A 97 7.51 32.00 22.77
CA LYS A 97 8.18 33.02 21.92
C LYS A 97 8.39 34.34 22.68
N PRO A 98 9.33 35.21 22.25
CA PRO A 98 9.98 36.19 23.12
C PRO A 98 9.24 37.54 23.18
N GLU A 99 9.18 38.14 24.37
CA GLU A 99 9.19 39.60 24.56
C GLU A 99 10.09 39.99 25.74
N LYS A 100 10.57 41.24 25.70
CA LYS A 100 11.79 41.85 26.28
C LYS A 100 11.89 41.94 27.84
N LEU A 101 13.16 41.98 28.31
CA LEU A 101 13.73 42.60 29.55
C LEU A 101 13.40 41.88 30.89
N HIS A 102 14.29 41.62 31.87
CA HIS A 102 15.54 42.23 32.36
C HIS A 102 16.47 41.18 33.06
N ARG A 103 17.73 41.58 33.30
CA ARG A 103 18.88 40.90 33.97
C ARG A 103 18.58 40.20 35.32
N THR A 104 19.27 39.09 35.63
CA THR A 104 20.38 38.95 36.64
C THR A 104 20.76 37.47 36.88
N ASP A 105 21.97 37.27 37.45
CA ASP A 105 22.85 36.09 37.45
C ASP A 105 22.49 34.85 38.31
N SER A 106 23.20 33.76 37.97
CA SER A 106 23.91 32.79 38.85
C SER A 106 23.32 31.41 39.19
N ASP A 107 24.17 30.42 38.84
CA ASP A 107 24.62 29.21 39.55
C ASP A 107 23.72 27.99 39.88
N PHE A 108 24.16 26.86 39.28
CA PHE A 108 24.59 25.59 39.88
C PHE A 108 23.73 24.89 40.98
N SER A 109 23.41 23.61 40.71
CA SER A 109 23.68 22.44 41.58
C SER A 109 22.53 21.41 41.66
N MET A 110 22.98 20.16 41.72
CA MET A 110 22.34 18.84 41.77
C MET A 110 21.96 18.46 43.22
N GLU A 111 20.88 17.68 43.41
CA GLU A 111 20.70 16.59 44.43
C GLU A 111 19.20 16.17 44.57
N SER A 112 18.87 14.92 44.22
CA SER A 112 18.39 13.79 45.07
C SER A 112 17.19 14.03 46.01
N TYR A 113 16.13 13.19 45.88
CA TYR A 113 15.69 12.18 46.87
C TYR A 113 14.22 11.73 46.67
N ASN A 114 14.04 10.40 46.74
CA ASN A 114 12.97 9.60 47.31
C ASN A 114 11.50 10.07 47.31
N THR A 115 10.68 9.22 46.69
CA THR A 115 9.23 9.09 46.80
C THR A 115 8.79 8.38 48.08
N ASN A 116 7.74 8.90 48.71
CA ASN A 116 6.61 8.14 49.28
C ASN A 116 5.56 9.17 49.76
N ASP A 117 4.41 9.26 49.09
CA ASP A 117 3.13 9.26 49.81
C ASP A 117 1.94 8.95 48.88
N VAL A 118 1.00 8.22 49.45
CA VAL A 118 -0.28 7.75 48.89
C VAL A 118 -1.37 8.74 49.30
N SER A 119 -2.28 9.14 48.41
CA SER A 119 -3.72 9.34 48.74
C SER A 119 -4.60 9.79 47.57
N SER A 120 -5.76 9.11 47.50
CA SER A 120 -7.13 9.56 47.20
C SER A 120 -7.48 10.19 45.85
N GLU A 121 -8.39 9.49 45.19
CA GLU A 121 -9.26 9.89 44.09
C GLU A 121 -10.07 11.17 44.39
N SER A 122 -10.21 12.03 43.37
CA SER A 122 -11.42 12.83 43.17
C SER A 122 -11.61 13.11 41.68
N GLU A 123 -12.84 12.87 41.22
CA GLU A 123 -13.30 13.07 39.84
C GLU A 123 -13.28 14.54 39.44
N SER A 124 -12.81 14.85 38.23
CA SER A 124 -13.42 15.90 37.40
C SER A 124 -13.03 15.75 35.93
N GLU A 125 -14.03 15.95 35.10
CA GLU A 125 -14.08 15.79 33.66
C GLU A 125 -13.01 16.64 32.94
N ASN A 126 -12.29 16.03 32.00
CA ASN A 126 -11.54 16.76 30.98
C ASN A 126 -11.86 16.21 29.59
N THR A 127 -12.41 17.11 28.79
CA THR A 127 -12.84 16.94 27.40
C THR A 127 -11.62 16.77 26.51
N ILE A 128 -11.52 15.62 25.84
CA ILE A 128 -10.54 15.36 24.79
C ILE A 128 -11.02 16.05 23.50
N SER A 129 -10.19 16.92 22.94
CA SER A 129 -10.41 17.58 21.65
C SER A 129 -10.32 16.58 20.50
N GLU A 130 -11.46 16.28 19.88
CA GLU A 130 -11.58 15.39 18.73
C GLU A 130 -11.04 16.01 17.42
N ALA A 131 -10.41 15.15 16.61
CA ALA A 131 -9.93 15.43 15.28
C ALA A 131 -11.06 15.84 14.31
N ARG A 132 -10.81 16.92 13.55
CA ARG A 132 -11.79 17.55 12.64
C ARG A 132 -12.05 16.67 11.41
N VAL A 133 -13.25 16.09 11.33
CA VAL A 133 -13.76 15.39 10.13
C VAL A 133 -14.52 16.39 9.24
N PHE A 134 -14.12 16.57 7.99
CA PHE A 134 -14.73 17.53 7.05
C PHE A 134 -15.88 16.91 6.23
N THR A 135 -16.92 17.71 5.96
CA THR A 135 -18.08 17.30 5.16
C THR A 135 -18.26 18.28 3.99
N ALA A 136 -18.18 17.79 2.75
CA ALA A 136 -18.55 18.53 1.54
C ALA A 136 -20.04 18.29 1.24
N LYS A 137 -20.76 19.34 0.83
CA LYS A 137 -22.14 19.24 0.30
C LYS A 137 -22.08 19.20 -1.22
N THR A 138 -22.70 18.19 -1.81
CA THR A 138 -22.94 18.11 -3.27
C THR A 138 -24.38 18.51 -3.54
N ASP A 139 -24.61 19.58 -4.30
CA ASP A 139 -25.91 19.84 -4.90
C ASP A 139 -26.02 19.05 -6.22
N SER A 140 -26.90 18.06 -6.23
CA SER A 140 -27.31 17.32 -7.43
C SER A 140 -28.79 17.58 -7.68
N PRO A 141 -29.21 18.03 -8.88
CA PRO A 141 -30.63 18.16 -9.16
C PRO A 141 -31.27 16.79 -9.41
N GLN A 142 -32.28 16.46 -8.61
CA GLN A 142 -33.18 15.32 -8.78
C GLN A 142 -34.22 15.61 -9.88
N LYS A 143 -34.36 14.70 -10.85
CA LYS A 143 -35.62 14.48 -11.60
C LYS A 143 -35.92 12.98 -11.69
N THR A 144 -36.96 12.58 -10.97
CA THR A 144 -37.76 11.34 -11.09
C THR A 144 -38.78 11.53 -12.25
N GLN A 145 -39.35 10.57 -12.97
CA GLN A 145 -39.54 9.11 -12.84
C GLN A 145 -40.11 8.53 -14.17
N LYS A 146 -39.84 7.24 -14.46
CA LYS A 146 -40.62 6.16 -15.16
C LYS A 146 -41.81 6.55 -16.09
N GLU A 147 -42.05 6.00 -17.28
CA GLU A 147 -42.24 4.60 -17.73
C GLU A 147 -42.30 4.64 -19.30
N ILE A 148 -41.93 3.62 -20.09
CA ILE A 148 -42.79 2.50 -20.58
C ILE A 148 -41.90 1.46 -21.28
N LEU A 149 -42.20 0.19 -21.04
CA LEU A 149 -41.66 -1.01 -21.70
C LEU A 149 -42.64 -1.53 -22.77
N LYS A 150 -42.07 -2.22 -23.78
CA LYS A 150 -42.64 -3.18 -24.77
C LYS A 150 -42.92 -2.67 -26.20
N SER A 151 -42.13 -3.17 -27.15
CA SER A 151 -42.62 -4.19 -28.11
C SER A 151 -41.45 -4.93 -28.78
N GLU A 152 -41.68 -6.21 -29.07
CA GLU A 152 -40.75 -7.19 -29.59
C GLU A 152 -40.84 -7.36 -31.12
N HIS A 153 -39.72 -7.81 -31.70
CA HIS A 153 -39.56 -8.68 -32.88
C HIS A 153 -39.99 -8.22 -34.28
N LYS A 154 -38.98 -8.04 -35.16
CA LYS A 154 -38.83 -8.86 -36.39
C LYS A 154 -37.43 -8.79 -37.00
N ARG A 155 -36.90 -9.97 -37.32
CA ARG A 155 -35.69 -10.21 -38.13
C ARG A 155 -35.92 -9.80 -39.59
N THR A 156 -34.88 -9.30 -40.26
CA THR A 156 -34.38 -9.86 -41.55
C THR A 156 -32.97 -9.34 -41.86
N SER A 157 -32.18 -10.23 -42.45
CA SER A 157 -30.82 -10.02 -42.94
C SER A 157 -30.78 -9.15 -44.19
N SER A 158 -29.68 -8.44 -44.41
CA SER A 158 -29.07 -8.27 -45.74
C SER A 158 -27.62 -7.84 -45.59
N GLN A 159 -26.73 -8.64 -46.19
CA GLN A 159 -25.32 -8.32 -46.42
C GLN A 159 -25.25 -7.25 -47.51
N ASP A 160 -24.32 -6.31 -47.41
CA ASP A 160 -23.73 -5.72 -48.62
C ASP A 160 -22.24 -5.45 -48.45
N LYS A 161 -21.49 -6.08 -49.37
CA LYS A 161 -20.05 -5.97 -49.55
C LYS A 161 -19.80 -4.89 -50.59
N LEU A 162 -19.07 -3.83 -50.25
CA LEU A 162 -18.51 -2.91 -51.23
C LEU A 162 -17.00 -3.10 -51.30
N LYS A 163 -16.58 -3.77 -52.38
CA LYS A 163 -15.20 -3.76 -52.91
C LYS A 163 -14.96 -2.40 -53.56
N VAL A 164 -13.84 -1.74 -53.25
CA VAL A 164 -13.28 -0.70 -54.11
C VAL A 164 -11.86 -1.09 -54.48
N ARG A 165 -11.61 -1.03 -55.79
CA ARG A 165 -10.41 -1.44 -56.52
C ARG A 165 -9.47 -0.24 -56.65
N GLN A 166 -8.17 -0.52 -56.65
CA GLN A 166 -7.04 0.41 -56.79
C GLN A 166 -7.21 1.47 -57.88
N LEU A 167 -6.74 2.69 -57.59
CA LEU A 167 -5.99 3.50 -58.54
C LEU A 167 -4.69 3.99 -57.89
N THR A 168 -3.60 3.71 -58.59
CA THR A 168 -2.22 4.14 -58.35
C THR A 168 -2.03 5.58 -58.80
N SER A 169 -1.41 6.41 -57.96
CA SER A 169 -0.62 7.55 -58.42
C SER A 169 0.61 7.70 -57.53
N VAL A 170 1.77 7.58 -58.16
CA VAL A 170 3.10 7.84 -57.62
C VAL A 170 3.32 9.35 -57.72
N ASP A 171 3.78 10.00 -56.65
CA ASP A 171 4.84 11.03 -56.70
C ASP A 171 5.21 11.54 -55.29
N SER A 172 6.33 11.00 -54.81
CA SER A 172 7.43 11.57 -54.01
C SER A 172 7.23 12.88 -53.23
N LEU A 173 7.41 12.82 -51.89
CA LEU A 173 8.20 13.80 -51.14
C LEU A 173 8.86 13.15 -49.90
N ASN A 174 10.14 13.47 -49.72
CA ASN A 174 11.05 13.04 -48.64
C ASN A 174 10.48 13.23 -47.23
N ALA A 175 10.54 12.18 -46.42
CA ALA A 175 10.69 12.27 -44.98
C ALA A 175 11.63 11.14 -44.55
N GLY A 176 12.75 11.50 -43.89
CA GLY A 176 13.67 10.54 -43.31
C GLY A 176 12.92 9.62 -42.35
N SER A 177 12.86 8.34 -42.71
CA SER A 177 12.39 7.27 -41.85
C SER A 177 13.41 7.09 -40.73
N GLU A 178 13.22 7.78 -39.60
CA GLU A 178 13.65 7.21 -38.33
C GLU A 178 12.96 5.86 -38.24
N LEU A 179 13.77 4.79 -38.28
CA LEU A 179 13.32 3.43 -38.04
C LEU A 179 12.73 3.39 -36.63
N VAL A 180 11.42 3.63 -36.51
CA VAL A 180 10.69 3.37 -35.27
C VAL A 180 10.74 1.86 -35.10
N SER A 181 11.65 1.40 -34.25
CA SER A 181 11.71 0.01 -33.80
C SER A 181 10.30 -0.42 -33.40
N PRO A 182 9.79 -1.57 -33.89
CA PRO A 182 8.45 -2.00 -33.56
C PRO A 182 8.31 -2.09 -32.03
N LYS A 183 7.32 -1.39 -31.47
CA LYS A 183 7.02 -1.41 -30.04
C LYS A 183 6.87 -2.86 -29.59
N ARG A 184 7.55 -3.22 -28.50
CA ARG A 184 7.52 -4.59 -27.96
C ARG A 184 6.09 -4.98 -27.61
N VAL A 185 5.64 -6.13 -28.10
CA VAL A 185 4.37 -6.73 -27.69
C VAL A 185 4.58 -7.40 -26.34
N ARG A 186 3.96 -6.85 -25.29
CA ARG A 186 4.06 -7.35 -23.91
C ARG A 186 3.04 -8.46 -23.66
N ARG A 187 3.38 -9.42 -22.78
CA ARG A 187 2.45 -10.49 -22.41
C ARG A 187 1.22 -9.94 -21.68
N THR A 188 0.09 -10.60 -21.88
CA THR A 188 -1.21 -10.23 -21.28
C THR A 188 -1.66 -11.20 -20.19
N ARG A 189 -0.94 -12.31 -20.01
CA ARG A 189 -1.23 -13.33 -19.00
C ARG A 189 0.04 -14.07 -18.57
N ILE A 190 -0.02 -14.70 -17.40
CA ILE A 190 0.93 -15.73 -16.93
C ILE A 190 0.17 -17.05 -16.71
N PRO A 191 0.87 -18.19 -16.51
CA PRO A 191 0.23 -19.45 -16.17
C PRO A 191 -0.70 -19.32 -14.94
N GLU A 192 -1.74 -20.16 -14.91
CA GLU A 192 -2.66 -20.18 -13.77
C GLU A 192 -1.96 -20.74 -12.53
N ARG A 193 -2.23 -20.15 -11.37
CA ARG A 193 -1.72 -20.64 -10.10
C ARG A 193 -2.31 -22.02 -9.81
N PRO A 194 -1.49 -22.98 -9.36
CA PRO A 194 -1.99 -24.28 -8.89
C PRO A 194 -3.06 -24.13 -7.79
N ASN A 195 -4.08 -24.99 -7.83
CA ASN A 195 -5.19 -24.96 -6.88
C ASN A 195 -4.89 -25.76 -5.61
N TYR A 196 -3.99 -25.25 -4.76
CA TYR A 196 -3.74 -25.81 -3.43
C TYR A 196 -4.48 -25.01 -2.34
N SER A 197 -5.23 -25.70 -1.48
CA SER A 197 -5.83 -25.10 -0.30
C SER A 197 -4.76 -24.77 0.74
N LEU A 198 -4.74 -23.54 1.23
CA LEU A 198 -3.73 -23.07 2.18
C LEU A 198 -4.32 -22.89 3.56
N ASN A 199 -3.64 -23.41 4.58
CA ASN A 199 -3.94 -23.12 5.98
C ASN A 199 -2.82 -22.24 6.56
N LEU A 200 -3.00 -20.92 6.53
CA LEU A 200 -2.00 -19.95 7.02
C LEU A 200 -1.76 -20.10 8.54
N TRP A 201 -2.76 -20.56 9.29
CA TRP A 201 -2.68 -20.70 10.74
C TRP A 201 -1.61 -21.70 11.19
N SER A 202 -1.41 -22.80 10.45
CA SER A 202 -0.41 -23.82 10.82
C SER A 202 1.01 -23.25 10.88
N ILE A 203 1.29 -22.22 10.09
CA ILE A 203 2.57 -21.49 10.05
C ILE A 203 2.56 -20.36 11.07
N MET A 204 1.50 -19.53 11.07
CA MET A 204 1.42 -18.32 11.89
C MET A 204 1.38 -18.57 13.40
N LYS A 205 0.86 -19.73 13.85
CA LYS A 205 0.85 -20.08 15.28
C LYS A 205 2.25 -20.11 15.91
N ASN A 206 3.28 -20.47 15.13
CA ASN A 206 4.67 -20.50 15.59
C ASN A 206 5.37 -19.14 15.43
N CYS A 207 4.67 -18.15 14.87
CA CYS A 207 5.18 -16.82 14.53
C CYS A 207 4.76 -15.74 15.55
N ILE A 208 3.94 -16.09 16.55
CA ILE A 208 3.38 -15.13 17.49
C ILE A 208 4.53 -14.49 18.30
N GLY A 209 4.64 -13.16 18.24
CA GLY A 209 5.70 -12.39 18.92
C GLY A 209 7.02 -12.27 18.16
N LYS A 210 7.17 -12.90 16.98
CA LYS A 210 8.39 -12.83 16.15
C LYS A 210 8.22 -11.85 14.98
N GLU A 211 9.33 -11.28 14.50
CA GLU A 211 9.36 -10.52 13.24
C GLU A 211 9.12 -11.44 12.04
N LEU A 212 8.09 -11.16 11.24
CA LEU A 212 7.68 -12.01 10.12
C LEU A 212 8.75 -12.14 9.00
N SER A 213 9.65 -11.16 8.90
CA SER A 213 10.76 -11.18 7.94
C SER A 213 11.76 -12.31 8.23
N LYS A 214 11.86 -12.77 9.48
CA LYS A 214 12.75 -13.84 9.93
C LYS A 214 12.15 -15.24 9.80
N ILE A 215 10.90 -15.34 9.34
CA ILE A 215 10.18 -16.61 9.26
C ILE A 215 10.06 -17.03 7.79
N PRO A 216 10.58 -18.20 7.41
CA PRO A 216 10.47 -18.71 6.05
C PRO A 216 9.01 -19.04 5.74
N MET A 217 8.40 -18.23 4.87
CA MET A 217 7.07 -18.49 4.34
C MET A 217 7.17 -19.48 3.16
N PRO A 218 6.37 -20.55 3.12
CA PRO A 218 6.29 -21.43 1.96
C PRO A 218 5.93 -20.66 0.68
N VAL A 219 6.45 -21.10 -0.47
CA VAL A 219 6.19 -20.47 -1.78
C VAL A 219 4.70 -20.36 -2.09
N ASN A 220 3.88 -21.27 -1.55
CA ASN A 220 2.44 -21.28 -1.76
C ASN A 220 1.73 -20.00 -1.26
N PHE A 221 2.30 -19.30 -0.27
CA PHE A 221 1.80 -18.00 0.22
C PHE A 221 2.42 -16.80 -0.49
N SER A 222 3.31 -17.06 -1.45
CA SER A 222 4.00 -16.01 -2.18
C SER A 222 3.20 -15.60 -3.42
N GLU A 223 3.73 -14.64 -4.15
CA GLU A 223 3.35 -14.34 -5.54
C GLU A 223 4.64 -14.34 -6.37
N PRO A 224 4.59 -14.63 -7.68
CA PRO A 224 5.80 -14.76 -8.52
C PRO A 224 6.44 -13.41 -8.89
N LEU A 225 6.50 -12.48 -7.94
CA LEU A 225 7.17 -11.19 -8.03
C LEU A 225 8.11 -11.00 -6.84
N SER A 226 9.29 -10.45 -7.10
CA SER A 226 10.23 -9.94 -6.08
C SER A 226 9.70 -8.64 -5.48
N MET A 227 10.11 -8.30 -4.25
CA MET A 227 9.74 -7.00 -3.66
C MET A 227 10.24 -5.82 -4.53
N LEU A 228 11.33 -5.98 -5.28
CA LEU A 228 11.82 -4.97 -6.24
C LEU A 228 10.83 -4.72 -7.39
N GLN A 229 10.16 -5.79 -7.84
CA GLN A 229 9.07 -5.69 -8.82
C GLN A 229 7.82 -5.10 -8.18
N ARG A 230 7.46 -5.55 -6.96
CA ARG A 230 6.29 -5.05 -6.22
C ARG A 230 6.32 -3.54 -6.01
N ILE A 231 7.49 -3.00 -5.66
CA ILE A 231 7.66 -1.54 -5.48
C ILE A 231 7.64 -0.78 -6.83
N THR A 232 8.01 -1.43 -7.94
CA THR A 232 7.92 -0.83 -9.27
C THR A 232 6.46 -0.60 -9.70
N GLU A 233 5.51 -1.37 -9.18
CA GLU A 233 4.08 -1.22 -9.47
C GLU A 233 3.50 0.13 -9.02
N GLU A 234 4.18 0.88 -8.15
CA GLU A 234 3.76 2.24 -7.77
C GLU A 234 3.67 3.18 -8.97
N PHE A 235 4.40 2.87 -10.05
CA PHE A 235 4.37 3.60 -11.31
C PHE A 235 3.32 3.11 -12.30
N GLU A 236 2.40 2.22 -11.89
CA GLU A 236 1.27 1.81 -12.73
C GLU A 236 0.47 3.02 -13.23
N TYR A 237 0.30 4.05 -12.40
CA TYR A 237 -0.41 5.28 -12.74
C TYR A 237 0.52 6.48 -12.86
N ALA A 238 1.73 6.28 -13.41
CA ALA A 238 2.67 7.36 -13.71
C ALA A 238 2.09 8.43 -14.66
N ASP A 239 0.98 8.15 -15.37
CA ASP A 239 0.23 9.16 -16.14
C ASP A 239 -0.30 10.31 -15.28
N CYS A 240 -0.49 10.10 -13.97
CA CYS A 240 -0.77 11.19 -13.03
C CYS A 240 0.41 12.19 -12.96
N LEU A 241 1.64 11.68 -12.96
CA LEU A 241 2.84 12.51 -12.97
C LEU A 241 3.02 13.22 -14.32
N GLU A 242 2.68 12.57 -15.43
CA GLU A 242 2.69 13.23 -16.75
C GLU A 242 1.72 14.41 -16.84
N LYS A 243 0.55 14.31 -16.18
CA LYS A 243 -0.38 15.43 -16.05
C LYS A 243 0.16 16.50 -15.11
N ALA A 244 0.79 16.11 -14.01
CA ALA A 244 1.43 17.02 -13.05
C ALA A 244 2.55 17.86 -13.69
N VAL A 245 3.37 17.29 -14.59
CA VAL A 245 4.43 18.00 -15.34
C VAL A 245 3.86 19.19 -16.13
N ARG A 246 2.62 19.09 -16.61
CA ARG A 246 1.96 20.09 -17.46
C ARG A 246 1.28 21.20 -16.67
N CYS A 247 1.17 21.06 -15.35
CA CYS A 247 0.58 22.07 -14.49
C CYS A 247 1.54 23.25 -14.30
N ASP A 248 1.00 24.47 -14.38
CA ASP A 248 1.73 25.69 -14.02
C ASP A 248 1.41 26.13 -12.57
N ASP A 249 0.22 25.80 -12.06
CA ASP A 249 -0.16 26.00 -10.65
C ASP A 249 0.40 24.88 -9.75
N SER A 250 1.06 25.27 -8.66
CA SER A 250 1.71 24.32 -7.75
C SER A 250 0.72 23.49 -6.94
N ALA A 251 -0.45 24.05 -6.61
CA ALA A 251 -1.48 23.35 -5.86
C ALA A 251 -2.19 22.29 -6.74
N GLU A 252 -2.46 22.61 -8.01
CA GLU A 252 -2.94 21.61 -8.97
C GLU A 252 -1.87 20.52 -9.24
N GLN A 253 -0.60 20.90 -9.40
CA GLN A 253 0.49 19.93 -9.54
C GLN A 253 0.52 18.97 -8.33
N MET A 254 0.41 19.51 -7.10
CA MET A 254 0.30 18.72 -5.86
C MET A 254 -0.92 17.80 -5.85
N ALA A 255 -2.07 18.22 -6.41
CA ALA A 255 -3.27 17.38 -6.49
C ALA A 255 -3.03 16.11 -7.33
N TRP A 256 -2.31 16.25 -8.45
CA TRP A 256 -1.90 15.10 -9.26
C TRP A 256 -0.84 14.23 -8.57
N VAL A 257 0.09 14.83 -7.82
CA VAL A 257 1.05 14.08 -6.99
C VAL A 257 0.31 13.28 -5.93
N ALA A 258 -0.67 13.86 -5.25
CA ALA A 258 -1.50 13.15 -4.27
C ALA A 258 -2.29 12.00 -4.90
N ALA A 259 -2.86 12.21 -6.09
CA ALA A 259 -3.53 11.13 -6.81
C ALA A 259 -2.56 9.99 -7.18
N PHE A 260 -1.33 10.31 -7.59
CA PHE A 260 -0.28 9.33 -7.82
C PHE A 260 0.05 8.52 -6.56
N THR A 261 0.28 9.16 -5.41
CA THR A 261 0.61 8.45 -4.16
C THR A 261 -0.53 7.55 -3.68
N ILE A 262 -1.79 7.98 -3.85
CA ILE A 262 -2.98 7.18 -3.52
C ILE A 262 -3.10 5.98 -4.45
N SER A 263 -2.87 6.17 -5.76
CA SER A 263 -3.03 5.11 -6.77
C SER A 263 -2.14 3.90 -6.54
N ALA A 264 -0.97 4.07 -5.92
CA ALA A 264 -0.04 2.98 -5.60
C ALA A 264 -0.69 1.88 -4.74
N PHE A 265 -1.63 2.25 -3.86
CA PHE A 265 -2.34 1.32 -2.97
C PHE A 265 -3.43 0.51 -3.66
N SER A 266 -3.89 0.90 -4.85
CA SER A 266 -4.95 0.15 -5.54
C SER A 266 -4.53 -1.28 -5.88
N THR A 267 -3.23 -1.48 -6.11
CA THR A 267 -2.63 -2.78 -6.43
C THR A 267 -2.60 -3.74 -5.24
N THR A 268 -2.91 -3.29 -4.02
CA THR A 268 -2.93 -4.14 -2.81
C THR A 268 -4.31 -4.74 -2.51
N LEU A 269 -5.37 -4.27 -3.18
CA LEU A 269 -6.77 -4.60 -2.84
C LEU A 269 -7.04 -6.11 -2.76
N LEU A 270 -6.60 -6.85 -3.79
CA LEU A 270 -6.89 -8.27 -3.96
C LEU A 270 -5.64 -9.16 -3.83
N ARG A 271 -4.50 -8.56 -3.47
CA ARG A 271 -3.18 -9.22 -3.44
C ARG A 271 -2.68 -9.39 -2.02
N THR A 272 -2.88 -10.60 -1.52
CA THR A 272 -2.44 -11.05 -0.19
C THR A 272 -1.21 -11.97 -0.26
N GLY A 273 -0.70 -12.24 -1.47
CA GLY A 273 0.52 -13.02 -1.67
C GLY A 273 1.74 -12.23 -1.21
N LYS A 274 2.68 -12.89 -0.54
CA LYS A 274 3.95 -12.28 -0.13
C LYS A 274 4.90 -12.24 -1.34
N PRO A 275 5.40 -11.08 -1.79
CA PRO A 275 6.44 -11.05 -2.80
C PRO A 275 7.71 -11.73 -2.27
N PHE A 276 8.53 -12.27 -3.16
CA PHE A 276 9.82 -12.84 -2.78
C PHE A 276 10.69 -11.76 -2.12
N ASN A 277 11.29 -12.09 -0.98
CA ASN A 277 12.27 -11.22 -0.35
C ASN A 277 13.52 -11.21 -1.25
N PRO A 278 13.94 -10.05 -1.78
CA PRO A 278 15.08 -10.00 -2.69
C PRO A 278 16.38 -10.43 -1.99
N LEU A 279 17.27 -11.06 -2.74
CA LEU A 279 18.62 -11.34 -2.26
C LEU A 279 19.43 -10.03 -2.17
N LEU A 280 20.40 -9.93 -1.27
CA LEU A 280 21.30 -8.79 -1.19
C LEU A 280 22.05 -8.63 -2.52
N GLY A 281 21.97 -7.44 -3.12
CA GLY A 281 22.53 -7.17 -4.45
C GLY A 281 21.65 -7.62 -5.61
N GLU A 282 20.47 -8.22 -5.36
CA GLU A 282 19.45 -8.43 -6.39
C GLU A 282 19.02 -7.08 -6.95
N THR A 283 18.85 -7.02 -8.27
CA THR A 283 18.44 -5.83 -9.00
C THR A 283 17.14 -6.08 -9.74
N TYR A 284 16.43 -5.03 -10.10
CA TYR A 284 15.34 -5.12 -11.05
C TYR A 284 15.26 -3.85 -11.88
N GLU A 285 15.34 -4.00 -13.21
CA GLU A 285 15.06 -2.91 -14.13
C GLU A 285 13.68 -3.03 -14.80
N CYS A 286 13.07 -1.90 -15.11
CA CYS A 286 11.86 -1.82 -15.92
C CYS A 286 11.97 -0.62 -16.84
N ASP A 287 12.43 -0.83 -18.08
CA ASP A 287 12.49 0.23 -19.09
C ASP A 287 11.22 0.21 -19.94
N ARG A 288 10.42 1.28 -19.81
CA ARG A 288 9.15 1.49 -20.47
C ARG A 288 9.12 2.87 -21.13
N LEU A 289 10.28 3.41 -21.50
CA LEU A 289 10.38 4.73 -22.12
C LEU A 289 9.65 4.82 -23.48
N ASP A 290 9.53 3.70 -24.19
CA ASP A 290 8.90 3.61 -25.52
C ASP A 290 7.36 3.58 -25.48
N ASP A 291 6.77 3.06 -24.40
CA ASP A 291 5.32 2.90 -24.26
C ASP A 291 4.69 3.63 -23.06
N LEU A 292 5.28 3.58 -21.86
CA LEU A 292 4.77 4.26 -20.65
C LEU A 292 5.51 5.55 -20.29
N GLY A 293 6.63 5.86 -20.95
CA GLY A 293 7.36 7.12 -20.78
C GLY A 293 8.22 7.21 -19.52
N TRP A 294 8.54 6.08 -18.89
CA TRP A 294 9.43 6.03 -17.73
C TRP A 294 10.30 4.77 -17.73
N ARG A 295 11.41 4.82 -16.99
CA ARG A 295 12.23 3.64 -16.68
C ARG A 295 12.61 3.63 -15.21
N ASN A 296 12.80 2.43 -14.67
CA ASN A 296 13.11 2.18 -13.28
C ASN A 296 14.31 1.27 -13.10
N ILE A 297 15.11 1.52 -12.07
CA ILE A 297 16.08 0.58 -11.52
C ILE A 297 15.92 0.51 -10.01
N ALA A 298 15.89 -0.70 -9.48
CA ALA A 298 15.88 -0.97 -8.04
C ALA A 298 16.99 -1.97 -7.68
N GLU A 299 17.51 -1.86 -6.45
CA GLU A 299 18.51 -2.79 -5.89
C GLU A 299 18.18 -3.07 -4.42
N GLN A 300 18.35 -4.33 -4.01
CA GLN A 300 18.33 -4.69 -2.59
C GLN A 300 19.66 -4.30 -1.94
N VAL A 301 19.66 -3.16 -1.27
CA VAL A 301 20.86 -2.53 -0.70
C VAL A 301 21.19 -3.01 0.72
N SER A 302 20.23 -3.62 1.42
CA SER A 302 20.42 -4.24 2.74
C SER A 302 19.50 -5.43 2.94
N HIS A 303 19.95 -6.45 3.67
CA HIS A 303 19.14 -7.64 4.01
C HIS A 303 18.79 -7.71 5.50
N HIS A 304 19.59 -7.11 6.39
CA HIS A 304 19.35 -7.08 7.83
C HIS A 304 19.66 -5.67 8.39
N PRO A 305 18.63 -4.81 8.60
CA PRO A 305 17.24 -4.99 8.19
C PRO A 305 17.07 -4.95 6.66
N PRO A 306 16.02 -5.55 6.08
CA PRO A 306 15.76 -5.48 4.65
C PRO A 306 15.51 -4.03 4.21
N ALA A 307 16.28 -3.56 3.23
CA ALA A 307 16.08 -2.28 2.57
C ALA A 307 16.37 -2.41 1.08
N LEU A 308 15.57 -1.73 0.27
CA LEU A 308 15.79 -1.57 -1.17
C LEU A 308 15.88 -0.09 -1.51
N ALA A 309 16.67 0.22 -2.54
CA ALA A 309 16.76 1.53 -3.14
C ALA A 309 16.14 1.47 -4.54
N MET A 310 15.41 2.52 -4.93
CA MET A 310 14.77 2.61 -6.23
C MET A 310 14.93 4.00 -6.81
N HIS A 311 15.19 4.07 -8.11
CA HIS A 311 15.29 5.30 -8.88
C HIS A 311 14.56 5.17 -10.22
N THR A 312 13.64 6.09 -10.45
CA THR A 312 12.73 6.09 -11.60
C THR A 312 12.82 7.42 -12.33
N GLU A 313 13.03 7.36 -13.63
CA GLU A 313 13.14 8.50 -14.52
C GLU A 313 11.95 8.51 -15.48
N GLY A 314 11.19 9.60 -15.49
CA GLY A 314 10.12 9.82 -16.47
C GLY A 314 10.31 11.10 -17.27
N ARG A 315 9.37 11.40 -18.16
CA ARG A 315 9.45 12.61 -19.00
C ARG A 315 9.21 13.88 -18.18
N GLY A 316 10.29 14.52 -17.74
CA GLY A 316 10.27 15.79 -17.00
C GLY A 316 10.10 15.64 -15.49
N TRP A 317 10.23 14.42 -14.96
CA TRP A 317 10.22 14.13 -13.53
C TRP A 317 11.19 13.00 -13.17
N THR A 318 11.68 13.02 -11.94
CA THR A 318 12.49 11.94 -11.36
C THR A 318 11.95 11.61 -9.99
N CYS A 319 11.74 10.33 -9.72
CA CYS A 319 11.27 9.82 -8.43
C CYS A 319 12.32 8.85 -7.88
N TRP A 320 12.64 8.94 -6.60
CA TRP A 320 13.51 7.97 -5.94
C TRP A 320 13.04 7.73 -4.51
N GLN A 321 13.32 6.54 -4.00
CA GLN A 321 12.96 6.18 -2.64
C GLN A 321 13.88 5.09 -2.11
N GLU A 322 14.13 5.15 -0.81
CA GLU A 322 14.53 3.99 -0.05
C GLU A 322 13.28 3.39 0.59
N PHE A 323 13.11 2.08 0.45
CA PHE A 323 11.99 1.38 1.07
C PHE A 323 12.50 0.38 2.09
N THR A 324 12.09 0.61 3.33
CA THR A 324 12.24 -0.29 4.48
C THR A 324 10.88 -0.40 5.15
N MET A 325 10.60 -1.57 5.74
CA MET A 325 9.36 -1.79 6.46
C MET A 325 9.60 -2.63 7.72
N THR A 326 8.77 -2.39 8.72
CA THR A 326 8.65 -3.28 9.88
C THR A 326 7.28 -3.92 9.87
N SER A 327 7.18 -5.12 10.43
CA SER A 327 5.92 -5.86 10.48
C SER A 327 5.59 -6.24 11.91
N LYS A 328 4.34 -6.02 12.34
CA LYS A 328 3.85 -6.34 13.68
C LYS A 328 2.66 -7.30 13.58
N PHE A 329 2.80 -8.49 14.13
CA PHE A 329 1.69 -9.44 14.27
C PHE A 329 0.92 -9.17 15.55
N ARG A 330 -0.39 -8.93 15.45
CA ARG A 330 -1.29 -8.58 16.58
C ARG A 330 -2.42 -9.59 16.72
N GLY A 331 -2.09 -10.88 16.62
CA GLY A 331 -3.08 -11.97 16.65
C GLY A 331 -3.92 -12.00 15.38
N LYS A 332 -5.04 -11.28 15.33
CA LYS A 332 -5.98 -11.37 14.20
C LYS A 332 -5.45 -10.74 12.89
N TYR A 333 -4.49 -9.82 13.00
CA TYR A 333 -4.00 -9.05 11.86
C TYR A 333 -2.48 -8.87 11.89
N LEU A 334 -1.91 -8.62 10.71
CA LEU A 334 -0.52 -8.27 10.47
C LEU A 334 -0.46 -6.82 10.00
N GLN A 335 0.25 -5.96 10.72
CA GLN A 335 0.51 -4.58 10.29
C GLN A 335 1.87 -4.51 9.61
N ILE A 336 1.93 -3.84 8.47
CA ILE A 336 3.13 -3.53 7.70
C ILE A 336 3.29 -2.02 7.74
N ILE A 337 4.40 -1.55 8.29
CA ILE A 337 4.68 -0.14 8.55
C ILE A 337 5.89 0.27 7.71
N PRO A 338 5.68 0.96 6.58
CA PRO A 338 6.77 1.54 5.80
C PRO A 338 7.51 2.63 6.59
N LEU A 339 8.85 2.63 6.53
CA LEU A 339 9.72 3.58 7.22
C LEU A 339 10.47 4.52 6.26
N GLY A 340 10.48 4.19 4.97
CA GLY A 340 11.17 4.96 3.94
C GLY A 340 10.51 6.30 3.61
N ILE A 341 11.28 7.20 2.99
CA ILE A 341 10.80 8.45 2.40
C ILE A 341 10.95 8.37 0.89
N ALA A 342 9.89 8.74 0.18
CA ALA A 342 9.92 8.92 -1.26
C ALA A 342 10.15 10.39 -1.61
N HIS A 343 10.87 10.61 -2.70
CA HIS A 343 11.17 11.91 -3.27
C HIS A 343 10.70 11.97 -4.71
N LEU A 344 10.19 13.11 -5.13
CA LEU A 344 9.80 13.39 -6.51
C LEU A 344 10.19 14.82 -6.87
N ILE A 345 10.93 14.98 -7.96
CA ILE A 345 11.29 16.30 -8.50
C ILE A 345 10.74 16.46 -9.91
N PHE A 346 10.14 17.62 -10.19
CA PHE A 346 9.75 18.02 -11.55
C PHE A 346 10.80 18.97 -12.12
N HIS A 347 11.33 18.66 -13.30
CA HIS A 347 12.50 19.38 -13.84
C HIS A 347 12.16 20.79 -14.31
N LYS A 348 10.97 20.99 -14.92
CA LYS A 348 10.51 22.32 -15.40
C LYS A 348 10.29 23.29 -14.25
N THR A 349 9.56 22.87 -13.23
CA THR A 349 9.17 23.74 -12.11
C THR A 349 10.21 23.74 -11.00
N GLY A 350 11.08 22.74 -10.91
CA GLY A 350 11.98 22.53 -9.78
C GLY A 350 11.27 22.21 -8.46
N ASN A 351 9.96 21.94 -8.48
CA ASN A 351 9.23 21.53 -7.27
C ASN A 351 9.73 20.15 -6.83
N HIS A 352 10.03 20.03 -5.53
CA HIS A 352 10.55 18.81 -4.92
C HIS A 352 9.62 18.38 -3.80
N TYR A 353 8.96 17.26 -4.01
CA TYR A 353 7.99 16.66 -3.10
C TYR A 353 8.62 15.52 -2.31
N THR A 354 8.24 15.39 -1.04
CA THR A 354 8.50 14.18 -0.24
C THR A 354 7.26 13.70 0.48
N TRP A 355 7.15 12.38 0.67
CA TRP A 355 6.10 11.77 1.49
C TRP A 355 6.55 10.47 2.11
N ARG A 356 5.84 10.06 3.17
CA ARG A 356 5.93 8.71 3.78
C ARG A 356 4.65 7.95 3.45
N LYS A 357 4.77 6.63 3.30
CA LYS A 357 3.62 5.76 3.00
C LYS A 357 2.83 5.46 4.28
N VAL A 358 1.53 5.21 4.12
CA VAL A 358 0.64 4.82 5.22
C VAL A 358 0.81 3.35 5.61
N THR A 359 0.19 2.95 6.73
CA THR A 359 0.24 1.57 7.23
C THR A 359 -0.70 0.68 6.42
N THR A 360 -0.22 -0.51 6.06
CA THR A 360 -1.03 -1.56 5.46
C THR A 360 -1.32 -2.63 6.51
N THR A 361 -2.60 -2.97 6.71
CA THR A 361 -3.03 -4.04 7.62
C THR A 361 -3.61 -5.20 6.82
N VAL A 362 -3.07 -6.40 7.02
CA VAL A 362 -3.65 -7.64 6.50
C VAL A 362 -4.46 -8.29 7.61
N HIS A 363 -5.77 -8.35 7.45
CA HIS A 363 -6.71 -8.89 8.43
C HIS A 363 -6.96 -10.38 8.21
N ASN A 364 -7.52 -11.02 9.25
CA ASN A 364 -7.95 -12.42 9.24
C ASN A 364 -6.80 -13.42 8.99
N ILE A 365 -5.61 -13.11 9.51
CA ILE A 365 -4.40 -13.94 9.35
C ILE A 365 -4.58 -15.35 9.97
N ILE A 366 -5.43 -15.46 10.98
CA ILE A 366 -5.71 -16.71 11.70
C ILE A 366 -6.95 -17.42 11.12
N VAL A 367 -8.09 -16.72 11.07
CA VAL A 367 -9.39 -17.28 10.67
C VAL A 367 -10.11 -16.31 9.75
N GLY A 368 -10.67 -16.83 8.66
CA GLY A 368 -11.46 -16.11 7.68
C GLY A 368 -10.70 -15.83 6.39
N LYS A 369 -11.37 -15.12 5.47
CA LYS A 369 -10.74 -14.67 4.22
C LYS A 369 -9.81 -13.49 4.53
N LEU A 370 -8.56 -13.59 4.08
CA LEU A 370 -7.59 -12.49 4.14
C LEU A 370 -8.12 -11.29 3.34
N TRP A 371 -7.94 -10.10 3.90
CA TRP A 371 -8.22 -8.85 3.20
C TRP A 371 -7.27 -7.75 3.71
N VAL A 372 -7.09 -6.73 2.87
CA VAL A 372 -6.12 -5.66 3.08
C VAL A 372 -6.84 -4.35 3.36
N ASP A 373 -6.33 -3.59 4.33
CA ASP A 373 -6.69 -2.21 4.59
C ASP A 373 -5.46 -1.31 4.54
N ASN A 374 -5.61 -0.11 3.96
CA ASN A 374 -4.58 0.93 3.99
C ASN A 374 -5.14 2.12 4.76
N HIS A 375 -4.48 2.49 5.86
CA HIS A 375 -5.01 3.48 6.80
C HIS A 375 -3.90 4.30 7.48
N GLY A 376 -4.28 5.46 8.02
CA GLY A 376 -3.38 6.41 8.65
C GLY A 376 -3.32 7.74 7.88
N GLU A 377 -2.24 8.49 8.10
CA GLU A 377 -2.06 9.83 7.54
C GLU A 377 -0.82 9.87 6.66
N MET A 378 -0.89 10.63 5.57
CA MET A 378 0.22 10.90 4.66
C MET A 378 0.31 12.40 4.42
N ASP A 379 1.47 12.96 4.74
CA ASP A 379 1.82 14.34 4.39
C ASP A 379 2.74 14.36 3.17
N ILE A 380 2.33 15.10 2.15
CA ILE A 380 3.14 15.41 0.97
C ILE A 380 3.59 16.86 1.11
N THR A 381 4.90 17.08 1.19
CA THR A 381 5.48 18.42 1.36
C THR A 381 6.23 18.83 0.11
N ASN A 382 5.94 20.02 -0.43
CA ASN A 382 6.75 20.65 -1.46
C ASN A 382 7.82 21.54 -0.81
N HIS A 383 9.09 21.14 -0.93
CA HIS A 383 10.22 21.85 -0.31
C HIS A 383 10.60 23.14 -1.04
N LYS A 384 10.13 23.34 -2.28
CA LYS A 384 10.44 24.55 -3.03
C LYS A 384 9.62 25.76 -2.59
N ASN A 385 8.31 25.58 -2.37
CA ASN A 385 7.40 26.68 -2.08
C ASN A 385 6.66 26.56 -0.73
N GLY A 386 6.80 25.43 -0.04
CA GLY A 386 6.18 25.19 1.27
C GLY A 386 4.73 24.70 1.21
N ASP A 387 4.16 24.45 0.03
CA ASP A 387 2.84 23.83 -0.11
C ASP A 387 2.81 22.44 0.52
N LYS A 388 1.68 22.08 1.12
CA LYS A 388 1.47 20.77 1.76
C LYS A 388 0.15 20.15 1.35
N CYS A 389 0.13 18.83 1.22
CA CYS A 389 -1.09 18.06 1.09
C CYS A 389 -1.16 17.08 2.26
N HIS A 390 -2.19 17.20 3.09
CA HIS A 390 -2.48 16.25 4.16
C HIS A 390 -3.56 15.28 3.69
N LEU A 391 -3.24 13.99 3.62
CA LEU A 391 -4.14 12.91 3.26
C LEU A 391 -4.47 12.06 4.48
N LYS A 392 -5.76 11.76 4.66
CA LYS A 392 -6.28 10.86 5.69
C LYS A 392 -6.93 9.65 5.05
N TYR A 393 -6.42 8.47 5.39
CA TYR A 393 -6.94 7.17 4.99
C TYR A 393 -7.76 6.61 6.16
N SER A 394 -9.08 6.56 5.99
CA SER A 394 -9.99 6.05 7.02
C SER A 394 -9.75 4.56 7.23
N ALA A 395 -9.35 4.19 8.47
CA ALA A 395 -9.27 2.80 8.88
C ALA A 395 -10.65 2.13 8.80
N TYR A 396 -10.68 0.89 8.34
CA TYR A 396 -11.90 0.11 8.35
C TYR A 396 -12.40 -0.10 9.78
N SER A 397 -13.68 0.18 10.00
CA SER A 397 -14.36 -0.08 11.28
C SER A 397 -15.76 -0.62 11.01
N TYR A 398 -16.10 -1.74 11.65
CA TYR A 398 -17.41 -2.38 11.52
C TYR A 398 -18.56 -1.50 12.02
N PHE A 399 -18.30 -0.64 12.99
CA PHE A 399 -19.29 0.26 13.59
C PHE A 399 -19.38 1.61 12.87
N SER A 400 -18.46 1.88 11.93
CA SER A 400 -18.46 3.14 11.20
C SER A 400 -19.47 3.10 10.07
N ARG A 401 -20.19 4.21 9.89
CA ARG A 401 -21.01 4.46 8.69
C ARG A 401 -20.19 5.06 7.54
N GLU A 402 -18.89 5.28 7.73
CA GLU A 402 -18.03 5.79 6.68
C GLU A 402 -17.87 4.78 5.54
N THR A 403 -17.73 5.31 4.33
CA THR A 403 -17.36 4.50 3.16
C THR A 403 -16.03 3.77 3.46
N PRO A 404 -15.96 2.44 3.31
CA PRO A 404 -14.70 1.71 3.45
C PRO A 404 -13.65 2.28 2.49
N ARG A 405 -12.37 2.23 2.89
CA ARG A 405 -11.22 2.63 2.04
C ARG A 405 -11.22 4.10 1.63
N LYS A 406 -12.01 4.92 2.32
CA LYS A 406 -12.13 6.35 2.08
C LYS A 406 -10.79 7.04 2.29
N VAL A 407 -10.47 7.94 1.36
CA VAL A 407 -9.35 8.86 1.46
C VAL A 407 -9.88 10.27 1.29
N THR A 408 -9.52 11.15 2.21
CA THR A 408 -9.80 12.59 2.12
C THR A 408 -8.50 13.35 2.20
N GLY A 409 -8.43 14.49 1.51
CA GLY A 409 -7.23 15.32 1.51
C GLY A 409 -7.53 16.80 1.46
N VAL A 410 -6.60 17.60 1.96
CA VAL A 410 -6.60 19.05 1.80
C VAL A 410 -5.20 19.50 1.40
N ILE A 411 -5.12 20.30 0.35
CA ILE A 411 -3.89 20.98 -0.06
C ILE A 411 -3.93 22.39 0.47
N THR A 412 -2.86 22.81 1.14
CA THR A 412 -2.67 24.14 1.69
C THR A 412 -1.42 24.78 1.11
N ASP A 413 -1.43 26.11 0.96
CA ASP A 413 -0.20 26.85 0.68
C ASP A 413 0.72 26.95 1.92
N SER A 414 1.87 27.60 1.77
CA SER A 414 2.85 27.84 2.83
C SER A 414 2.30 28.64 4.03
N THR A 415 1.14 29.29 3.89
CA THR A 415 0.45 30.03 4.96
C THR A 415 -0.64 29.20 5.63
N ASN A 416 -0.72 27.91 5.30
CA ASN A 416 -1.80 26.98 5.69
C ASN A 416 -3.18 27.36 5.14
N LYS A 417 -3.26 28.22 4.10
CA LYS A 417 -4.55 28.53 3.47
C LYS A 417 -4.95 27.37 2.54
N PRO A 418 -6.15 26.79 2.71
CA PRO A 418 -6.59 25.67 1.89
C PRO A 418 -6.85 26.12 0.44
N LYS A 419 -6.40 25.31 -0.51
CA LYS A 419 -6.46 25.55 -1.97
C LYS A 419 -7.24 24.48 -2.72
N TRP A 420 -7.13 23.23 -2.28
CA TRP A 420 -7.84 22.11 -2.88
C TRP A 420 -8.36 21.17 -1.79
N VAL A 421 -9.50 20.56 -2.07
CA VAL A 421 -10.00 19.41 -1.33
C VAL A 421 -9.97 18.18 -2.23
N LEU A 422 -9.59 17.05 -1.66
CA LEU A 422 -9.49 15.78 -2.35
C LEU A 422 -10.42 14.77 -1.65
N THR A 423 -11.16 13.99 -2.41
CA THR A 423 -12.03 12.92 -1.88
C THR A 423 -12.09 11.73 -2.81
N GLY A 424 -12.11 10.51 -2.26
CA GLY A 424 -12.20 9.29 -3.03
C GLY A 424 -12.01 8.04 -2.18
N THR A 425 -11.68 6.93 -2.85
CA THR A 425 -11.27 5.69 -2.20
C THR A 425 -10.02 5.14 -2.89
N TRP A 426 -9.07 4.60 -2.11
CA TRP A 426 -7.79 4.15 -2.64
C TRP A 426 -7.90 2.93 -3.58
N ASP A 427 -9.07 2.29 -3.66
CA ASP A 427 -9.34 1.13 -4.50
C ASP A 427 -10.08 1.44 -5.80
N SER A 428 -10.67 2.63 -5.94
CA SER A 428 -11.59 2.95 -7.04
C SER A 428 -11.22 4.22 -7.81
N GLN A 429 -11.26 5.38 -7.16
CA GLN A 429 -10.98 6.65 -7.82
C GLN A 429 -10.68 7.76 -6.82
N MET A 430 -10.03 8.81 -7.30
CA MET A 430 -9.76 10.03 -6.56
C MET A 430 -10.22 11.25 -7.36
N GLU A 431 -10.96 12.12 -6.69
CA GLU A 431 -11.40 13.41 -7.22
C GLU A 431 -10.81 14.56 -6.41
N GLY A 432 -10.61 15.70 -7.06
CA GLY A 432 -10.21 16.93 -6.41
C GLY A 432 -10.97 18.13 -6.94
N ALA A 433 -11.18 19.12 -6.09
CA ALA A 433 -11.80 20.39 -6.46
C ALA A 433 -11.02 21.54 -5.83
N GLN A 434 -10.87 22.63 -6.58
CA GLN A 434 -10.30 23.87 -6.06
C GLN A 434 -11.25 24.49 -5.04
N ILE A 435 -10.70 24.99 -3.94
CA ILE A 435 -11.46 25.71 -2.90
C ILE A 435 -11.52 27.18 -3.30
N LEU A 436 -12.73 27.69 -3.47
CA LEU A 436 -13.00 29.08 -3.85
C LEU A 436 -13.19 29.95 -2.62
N HIS A 437 -13.96 29.46 -1.65
CA HIS A 437 -14.24 30.14 -0.39
C HIS A 437 -14.25 29.16 0.79
N VAL A 438 -13.90 29.66 1.97
CA VAL A 438 -13.96 28.89 3.22
C VAL A 438 -15.00 29.56 4.11
N GLU A 439 -16.11 28.88 4.34
CA GLU A 439 -17.14 29.33 5.28
C GLU A 439 -16.85 28.76 6.68
N GLU A 440 -16.76 29.65 7.67
CA GLU A 440 -16.70 29.24 9.06
C GLU A 440 -18.08 28.75 9.52
N SER A 441 -18.17 27.48 9.90
CA SER A 441 -19.40 26.93 10.44
C SER A 441 -19.50 27.19 11.94
N ASN A 442 -20.68 27.62 12.39
CA ASN A 442 -21.04 27.69 13.81
C ASN A 442 -20.94 26.33 14.54
N LYS A 443 -20.77 25.21 13.80
CA LYS A 443 -20.55 23.85 14.33
C LYS A 443 -19.08 23.41 14.32
N GLY A 444 -18.14 24.35 14.14
CA GLY A 444 -16.69 24.15 14.32
C GLY A 444 -15.94 23.47 13.16
N LYS A 445 -16.63 22.94 12.14
CA LYS A 445 -16.02 22.34 10.94
C LYS A 445 -16.13 23.31 9.76
N PRO A 446 -15.03 23.76 9.14
CA PRO A 446 -15.12 24.65 8.00
C PRO A 446 -15.83 23.96 6.84
N VAL A 447 -16.67 24.71 6.15
CA VAL A 447 -17.36 24.27 4.93
C VAL A 447 -16.63 24.91 3.76
N PHE A 448 -16.21 24.08 2.80
CA PHE A 448 -15.52 24.57 1.61
C PHE A 448 -16.54 24.77 0.50
N GLU A 449 -16.58 25.99 -0.04
CA GLU A 449 -17.19 26.24 -1.34
C GLU A 449 -16.15 25.88 -2.40
N THR A 450 -16.49 24.90 -3.24
CA THR A 450 -15.56 24.34 -4.22
C THR A 450 -15.99 24.65 -5.64
N GLY A 451 -14.99 24.74 -6.52
CA GLY A 451 -15.20 24.69 -7.96
C GLY A 451 -15.66 23.29 -8.42
N PRO A 452 -15.70 23.06 -9.74
CA PRO A 452 -16.08 21.77 -10.30
C PRO A 452 -15.09 20.67 -9.89
N HIS A 453 -15.63 19.48 -9.63
CA HIS A 453 -14.84 18.30 -9.32
C HIS A 453 -14.14 17.75 -10.57
N LYS A 454 -12.86 17.39 -10.39
CA LYS A 454 -12.01 16.80 -11.42
C LYS A 454 -11.58 15.41 -10.98
N VAL A 455 -11.77 14.42 -11.85
CA VAL A 455 -11.23 13.07 -11.63
C VAL A 455 -9.72 13.12 -11.83
N LEU A 456 -8.97 12.96 -10.74
CA LEU A 456 -7.51 12.96 -10.73
C LEU A 456 -6.93 11.56 -10.93
N TRP A 457 -7.65 10.53 -10.53
CA TRP A 457 -7.25 9.15 -10.76
C TRP A 457 -8.46 8.23 -10.77
N LYS A 458 -8.37 7.15 -11.56
CA LYS A 458 -9.36 6.07 -11.58
C LYS A 458 -8.64 4.74 -11.78
N CYS A 459 -8.97 3.77 -10.93
CA CYS A 459 -8.44 2.43 -10.96
C CYS A 459 -8.81 1.75 -12.28
N ARG A 460 -7.81 1.17 -12.94
CA ARG A 460 -7.99 0.39 -14.17
C ARG A 460 -8.60 -0.97 -13.80
N PRO A 461 -9.52 -1.50 -14.63
CA PRO A 461 -10.04 -2.83 -14.41
C PRO A 461 -8.91 -3.85 -14.52
N LEU A 462 -8.95 -4.87 -13.66
CA LEU A 462 -8.04 -6.00 -13.78
C LEU A 462 -8.29 -6.77 -15.08
N PRO A 463 -7.25 -7.40 -15.65
CA PRO A 463 -7.43 -8.30 -16.78
C PRO A 463 -8.43 -9.43 -16.47
N PRO A 464 -9.23 -9.87 -17.46
CA PRO A 464 -10.16 -10.98 -17.27
C PRO A 464 -9.47 -12.26 -16.76
N GLY A 465 -10.07 -12.91 -15.76
CA GLY A 465 -9.55 -14.15 -15.19
C GLY A 465 -8.34 -13.97 -14.25
N SER A 466 -8.03 -12.74 -13.85
CA SER A 466 -6.88 -12.41 -12.98
C SER A 466 -6.88 -13.12 -11.63
N GLU A 467 -8.04 -13.54 -11.12
CA GLU A 467 -8.16 -14.36 -9.90
C GLU A 467 -7.40 -15.71 -9.99
N LYS A 468 -7.17 -16.18 -11.22
CA LYS A 468 -6.41 -17.40 -11.50
C LYS A 468 -4.91 -17.18 -11.54
N TYR A 469 -4.44 -15.94 -11.64
CA TYR A 469 -3.02 -15.59 -11.67
C TYR A 469 -2.74 -14.40 -10.74
N TYR A 470 -3.04 -14.64 -9.45
CA TYR A 470 -2.64 -13.78 -8.33
C TYR A 470 -3.27 -12.37 -8.33
N ASN A 471 -4.40 -12.17 -9.03
CA ASN A 471 -5.05 -10.86 -9.18
C ASN A 471 -4.10 -9.77 -9.72
N PHE A 472 -3.17 -10.15 -10.59
CA PHE A 472 -2.22 -9.21 -11.18
C PHE A 472 -2.89 -8.20 -12.09
N THR A 473 -2.42 -6.95 -12.01
CA THR A 473 -2.75 -5.89 -12.97
C THR A 473 -2.05 -6.16 -14.31
N SER A 474 -2.41 -5.42 -15.35
CA SER A 474 -1.73 -5.53 -16.65
C SER A 474 -0.23 -5.27 -16.55
N LEU A 475 0.18 -4.31 -15.70
CA LEU A 475 1.61 -4.05 -15.48
C LEU A 475 2.25 -5.20 -14.71
N ALA A 476 1.65 -5.67 -13.61
CA ALA A 476 2.18 -6.75 -12.78
C ALA A 476 2.40 -8.04 -13.58
N VAL A 477 1.48 -8.37 -14.49
CA VAL A 477 1.65 -9.47 -15.44
C VAL A 477 2.94 -9.33 -16.24
N GLN A 478 3.33 -8.13 -16.63
CA GLN A 478 4.48 -7.87 -17.52
C GLN A 478 5.83 -7.78 -16.79
N LEU A 479 5.83 -7.49 -15.48
CA LEU A 479 7.07 -7.17 -14.75
C LEU A 479 8.13 -8.27 -14.79
N ASN A 480 7.70 -9.53 -14.78
CA ASN A 480 8.57 -10.69 -14.77
C ASN A 480 8.63 -11.41 -16.13
N GLU A 481 8.19 -10.75 -17.21
CA GLU A 481 8.41 -11.23 -18.57
C GLU A 481 9.93 -11.22 -18.86
N PRO A 482 10.54 -12.32 -19.36
CA PRO A 482 11.96 -12.36 -19.68
C PRO A 482 12.37 -11.24 -20.65
N GLU A 483 13.52 -10.62 -20.40
CA GLU A 483 14.10 -9.61 -21.29
C GLU A 483 15.58 -9.91 -21.52
N ASP A 484 16.05 -9.66 -22.74
CA ASP A 484 17.45 -9.86 -23.10
C ASP A 484 18.30 -8.70 -22.60
N GLY A 485 19.57 -8.99 -22.31
CA GLY A 485 20.57 -7.98 -21.95
C GLY A 485 20.31 -7.25 -20.64
N VAL A 486 19.54 -7.86 -19.72
CA VAL A 486 19.42 -7.45 -18.32
C VAL A 486 20.68 -7.84 -17.53
N ALA A 487 20.91 -7.21 -16.38
CA ALA A 487 21.99 -7.59 -15.47
C ALA A 487 21.84 -9.05 -14.99
N PRO A 488 22.93 -9.80 -14.72
CA PRO A 488 22.86 -11.16 -14.17
C PRO A 488 22.18 -11.23 -12.80
N THR A 489 22.08 -10.09 -12.11
CA THR A 489 21.37 -9.91 -10.83
C THR A 489 19.90 -9.55 -10.98
N ASP A 490 19.36 -9.44 -12.20
CA ASP A 490 17.96 -9.04 -12.44
C ASP A 490 16.96 -10.09 -11.92
N SER A 491 15.90 -9.66 -11.22
CA SER A 491 14.87 -10.55 -10.66
C SER A 491 14.24 -11.48 -11.71
N ARG A 492 14.24 -11.15 -13.01
CA ARG A 492 13.74 -12.06 -14.06
C ARG A 492 14.55 -13.35 -14.22
N LEU A 493 15.82 -13.31 -13.82
CA LEU A 493 16.76 -14.44 -13.86
C LEU A 493 16.74 -15.27 -12.58
N ARG A 494 15.96 -14.85 -11.58
CA ARG A 494 15.84 -15.52 -10.29
C ARG A 494 15.09 -16.86 -10.42
N PRO A 495 15.74 -18.02 -10.19
CA PRO A 495 15.19 -19.32 -10.58
C PRO A 495 13.99 -19.78 -9.74
N ASP A 496 13.99 -19.56 -8.42
CA ASP A 496 12.86 -19.92 -7.55
C ASP A 496 11.59 -19.16 -7.94
N GLN A 497 11.73 -17.87 -8.25
CA GLN A 497 10.63 -17.04 -8.72
C GLN A 497 10.09 -17.48 -10.08
N ARG A 498 10.97 -17.80 -11.05
CA ARG A 498 10.58 -18.33 -12.37
C ARG A 498 9.79 -19.64 -12.24
N LEU A 499 10.32 -20.59 -11.46
CA LEU A 499 9.66 -21.88 -11.21
C LEU A 499 8.28 -21.71 -10.58
N MET A 500 8.12 -20.72 -9.68
CA MET A 500 6.81 -20.41 -9.11
C MET A 500 5.82 -19.88 -10.16
N GLU A 501 6.26 -18.97 -11.03
CA GLU A 501 5.44 -18.43 -12.11
C GLU A 501 4.95 -19.52 -13.07
N ASP A 502 5.81 -20.51 -13.32
CA ASP A 502 5.51 -21.68 -14.17
C ASP A 502 4.67 -22.76 -13.46
N GLY A 503 4.26 -22.52 -12.21
CA GLY A 503 3.43 -23.45 -11.42
C GLY A 503 4.20 -24.62 -10.79
N LYS A 504 5.52 -24.65 -10.89
CA LYS A 504 6.41 -25.69 -10.34
C LYS A 504 6.80 -25.38 -8.90
N TRP A 505 5.82 -25.40 -8.00
CA TRP A 505 5.99 -24.92 -6.61
C TRP A 505 6.98 -25.72 -5.77
N ASP A 506 7.07 -27.05 -5.95
CA ASP A 506 8.03 -27.87 -5.21
C ASP A 506 9.48 -27.59 -5.64
N GLU A 507 9.72 -27.50 -6.96
CA GLU A 507 11.02 -27.09 -7.52
C GLU A 507 11.39 -25.67 -7.07
N SER A 508 10.42 -24.75 -7.06
CA SER A 508 10.59 -23.39 -6.55
C SER A 508 11.01 -23.37 -5.07
N ASN A 509 10.35 -24.15 -4.20
CA ASN A 509 10.72 -24.27 -2.79
C ASN A 509 12.18 -24.78 -2.63
N ASN A 510 12.57 -25.79 -3.40
CA ASN A 510 13.94 -26.32 -3.37
C ASN A 510 14.97 -25.28 -3.85
N SER A 511 14.71 -24.62 -4.98
CA SER A 511 15.58 -23.55 -5.50
C SER A 511 15.69 -22.39 -4.51
N LYS A 512 14.60 -22.04 -3.82
CA LYS A 512 14.57 -20.99 -2.81
C LYS A 512 15.49 -21.32 -1.64
N LEU A 513 15.44 -22.56 -1.14
CA LEU A 513 16.32 -23.02 -0.06
C LEU A 513 17.80 -22.93 -0.45
N LEU A 514 18.15 -23.34 -1.68
CA LEU A 514 19.52 -23.27 -2.18
C LEU A 514 20.02 -21.83 -2.31
N LEU A 515 19.19 -20.91 -2.84
CA LEU A 515 19.53 -19.48 -2.94
C LEU A 515 19.72 -18.84 -1.56
N GLU A 516 18.81 -19.11 -0.63
CA GLU A 516 18.92 -18.59 0.74
C GLU A 516 20.18 -19.13 1.43
N GLU A 517 20.55 -20.39 1.20
CA GLU A 517 21.77 -20.96 1.78
C GLU A 517 23.04 -20.39 1.14
N LYS A 518 23.09 -20.20 -0.18
CA LYS A 518 24.20 -19.49 -0.87
C LYS A 518 24.41 -18.09 -0.28
N GLN A 519 23.30 -17.37 -0.03
CA GLN A 519 23.37 -16.06 0.59
C GLN A 519 23.83 -16.11 2.06
N ARG A 520 23.34 -17.07 2.86
CA ARG A 520 23.78 -17.25 4.26
C ARG A 520 25.26 -17.59 4.34
N ALA A 521 25.76 -18.48 3.47
CA ALA A 521 27.16 -18.82 3.37
C ALA A 521 28.03 -17.60 3.01
N SER A 522 27.59 -16.81 2.03
CA SER A 522 28.28 -15.57 1.62
C SER A 522 28.30 -14.51 2.73
N ARG A 523 27.22 -14.41 3.53
CA ARG A 523 27.17 -13.56 4.72
C ARG A 523 28.17 -14.03 5.79
N ARG A 524 28.12 -15.31 6.18
CA ARG A 524 29.04 -15.91 7.17
C ARG A 524 30.51 -15.70 6.78
N LYS A 525 30.83 -15.87 5.50
CA LYS A 525 32.18 -15.61 4.98
C LYS A 525 32.61 -14.16 5.18
N ARG A 526 31.77 -13.18 4.82
CA ARG A 526 32.07 -11.76 5.01
C ARG A 526 32.20 -11.37 6.49
N GLU A 527 31.38 -11.95 7.36
CA GLU A 527 31.45 -11.71 8.81
C GLU A 527 32.76 -12.26 9.39
N ALA A 528 33.17 -13.47 9.01
CA ALA A 528 34.45 -14.04 9.42
C ALA A 528 35.66 -13.25 8.88
N GLU A 529 35.58 -12.76 7.64
CA GLU A 529 36.62 -11.90 7.04
C GLU A 529 36.72 -10.53 7.76
N ALA A 530 35.58 -9.96 8.14
CA ALA A 530 35.51 -8.72 8.92
C ALA A 530 36.08 -8.89 10.33
N GLU A 531 35.72 -9.97 11.02
CA GLU A 531 36.24 -10.31 12.35
C GLU A 531 37.75 -10.53 12.32
N LYS A 532 38.26 -11.26 11.33
CA LYS A 532 39.70 -11.45 11.13
C LYS A 532 40.42 -10.14 10.85
N ALA A 533 39.85 -9.27 10.02
CA ALA A 533 40.44 -7.96 9.76
C ALA A 533 40.47 -7.09 11.03
N ALA A 534 39.41 -7.10 11.83
CA ALA A 534 39.36 -6.40 13.11
C ALA A 534 40.40 -6.93 14.11
N ALA A 535 40.58 -8.26 14.21
CA ALA A 535 41.60 -8.87 15.04
C ALA A 535 43.03 -8.51 14.61
N GLU A 536 43.25 -8.27 13.31
CA GLU A 536 44.53 -7.82 12.74
C GLU A 536 44.69 -6.29 12.74
N GLY A 537 43.70 -5.53 13.25
CA GLY A 537 43.71 -4.06 13.24
C GLY A 537 43.63 -3.45 11.83
N ARG A 538 43.11 -4.21 10.84
CA ARG A 538 42.92 -3.76 9.46
C ARG A 538 41.48 -3.33 9.22
N ASP A 539 41.30 -2.28 8.43
CA ASP A 539 39.98 -1.88 7.96
C ASP A 539 39.37 -2.94 7.03
N TYR A 540 38.08 -3.18 7.18
CA TYR A 540 37.29 -4.03 6.30
C TYR A 540 36.04 -3.28 5.84
N PRO A 541 35.92 -2.95 4.54
CA PRO A 541 34.81 -2.13 4.06
C PRO A 541 33.48 -2.90 4.20
N PRO A 542 32.41 -2.24 4.69
CA PRO A 542 31.10 -2.85 4.71
C PRO A 542 30.60 -3.10 3.28
N TYR A 543 29.59 -3.96 3.15
CA TYR A 543 28.91 -4.13 1.87
C TYR A 543 28.45 -2.79 1.28
N SER A 544 28.77 -2.58 0.01
CA SER A 544 28.28 -1.47 -0.79
C SER A 544 27.40 -2.01 -1.90
N ALA A 545 26.25 -1.37 -2.10
CA ALA A 545 25.43 -1.58 -3.28
C ALA A 545 26.20 -1.21 -4.56
N THR A 546 25.84 -1.86 -5.67
CA THR A 546 26.55 -1.73 -6.95
C THR A 546 26.12 -0.46 -7.68
N TRP A 547 24.81 -0.17 -7.69
CA TRP A 547 24.21 0.89 -8.51
C TRP A 547 23.80 2.10 -7.71
N PHE A 548 23.80 1.99 -6.39
CA PHE A 548 23.46 3.05 -5.45
C PHE A 548 24.58 3.30 -4.45
N LYS A 549 24.75 4.56 -4.03
CA LYS A 549 25.72 4.98 -3.01
C LYS A 549 25.00 5.52 -1.79
N LYS A 550 25.51 5.19 -0.59
CA LYS A 550 25.00 5.77 0.66
C LYS A 550 25.39 7.24 0.75
N GLU A 551 24.42 8.12 0.95
CA GLU A 551 24.60 9.56 1.13
C GLU A 551 23.63 10.10 2.19
N LYS A 552 23.94 11.26 2.75
CA LYS A 552 23.03 11.97 3.64
C LYS A 552 22.08 12.82 2.80
N ASP A 553 20.78 12.57 2.91
CA ASP A 553 19.76 13.37 2.24
C ASP A 553 19.76 14.80 2.79
N PRO A 554 19.96 15.83 1.94
CA PRO A 554 20.00 17.22 2.37
C PRO A 554 18.67 17.73 2.94
N ILE A 555 17.53 17.11 2.59
CA ILE A 555 16.21 17.57 3.02
C ILE A 555 15.81 16.93 4.36
N THR A 556 15.89 15.61 4.47
CA THR A 556 15.40 14.87 5.63
C THR A 556 16.50 14.58 6.65
N GLY A 557 17.77 14.74 6.26
CA GLY A 557 18.93 14.41 7.09
C GLY A 557 19.21 12.91 7.24
N ASN A 558 18.35 12.05 6.67
CA ASN A 558 18.49 10.60 6.74
C ASN A 558 19.63 10.09 5.86
N GLN A 559 20.19 8.95 6.21
CA GLN A 559 21.03 8.18 5.28
C GLN A 559 20.12 7.56 4.22
N ILE A 560 20.44 7.77 2.94
CA ILE A 560 19.70 7.23 1.80
C ILE A 560 20.67 6.60 0.79
N HIS A 561 20.15 5.76 -0.08
CA HIS A 561 20.90 5.20 -1.21
C HIS A 561 20.57 5.96 -2.50
N GLN A 562 21.49 6.81 -2.95
CA GLN A 562 21.35 7.63 -4.16
C GLN A 562 21.84 6.86 -5.39
N PHE A 563 21.07 6.89 -6.46
CA PHE A 563 21.46 6.27 -7.73
C PHE A 563 22.75 6.89 -8.29
N THR A 564 23.68 6.03 -8.72
CA THR A 564 25.00 6.46 -9.22
C THR A 564 24.98 6.94 -10.67
N GLY A 565 23.90 6.70 -11.41
CA GLY A 565 23.82 6.99 -12.85
C GLY A 565 24.52 5.96 -13.74
N LYS A 566 25.14 4.91 -13.17
CA LYS A 566 26.01 4.00 -13.92
C LYS A 566 25.28 2.84 -14.60
N TYR A 567 24.17 2.37 -14.04
CA TYR A 567 23.47 1.15 -14.49
C TYR A 567 23.14 1.17 -15.99
N TRP A 568 22.49 2.23 -16.48
CA TRP A 568 22.07 2.34 -17.88
C TRP A 568 23.26 2.39 -18.86
N ASN A 569 24.38 3.00 -18.44
CA ASN A 569 25.60 3.02 -19.24
C ASN A 569 26.22 1.62 -19.34
N CYS A 570 26.29 0.88 -18.22
CA CYS A 570 26.71 -0.53 -18.19
C CYS A 570 25.81 -1.39 -19.08
N LYS A 571 24.48 -1.23 -18.99
CA LYS A 571 23.51 -1.92 -19.86
C LYS A 571 23.76 -1.67 -21.34
N SER A 572 23.95 -0.40 -21.73
CA SER A 572 24.21 -0.06 -23.14
C SER A 572 25.47 -0.72 -23.71
N ARG A 573 26.44 -1.01 -22.84
CA ARG A 573 27.71 -1.67 -23.18
C ARG A 573 27.69 -3.19 -22.92
N GLN A 574 26.62 -3.71 -22.33
CA GLN A 574 26.53 -5.09 -21.82
C GLN A 574 27.71 -5.47 -20.90
N ASP A 575 28.15 -4.52 -20.07
CA ASP A 575 29.25 -4.72 -19.12
C ASP A 575 28.70 -4.91 -17.70
N TRP A 576 28.67 -6.17 -17.28
CA TRP A 576 28.16 -6.61 -15.97
C TRP A 576 29.27 -7.04 -15.02
N SER A 577 30.52 -6.67 -15.28
CA SER A 577 31.69 -7.07 -14.48
C SER A 577 31.61 -6.67 -13.00
N SER A 578 30.82 -5.64 -12.68
CA SER A 578 30.60 -5.16 -11.30
C SER A 578 29.47 -5.89 -10.57
N CYS A 579 28.67 -6.71 -11.25
CA CYS A 579 27.55 -7.42 -10.63
C CYS A 579 28.03 -8.56 -9.73
N PRO A 580 27.47 -8.71 -8.52
CA PRO A 580 27.73 -9.88 -7.68
C PRO A 580 27.08 -11.14 -8.26
N ASP A 581 27.68 -12.30 -7.98
CA ASP A 581 27.09 -13.61 -8.27
C ASP A 581 26.18 -14.06 -7.11
N ILE A 582 24.86 -13.94 -7.32
CA ILE A 582 23.85 -14.15 -6.26
C ILE A 582 22.87 -15.29 -6.55
N PHE A 583 22.74 -15.75 -7.80
CA PHE A 583 21.83 -16.84 -8.18
C PHE A 583 22.57 -18.19 -8.25
N LEU A 584 21.87 -19.27 -8.62
CA LEU A 584 22.44 -20.64 -8.64
C LEU A 584 23.34 -20.90 -9.84
#